data_AF-A0A956L257-F1
#
_entry.id   AF-A0A956L257-F1
#
_cell.length_a   1.000
_cell.length_b   1.000
_cell.length_c   1.000
_cell.angle_alpha   90.00
_cell.angle_beta   90.00
_cell.angle_gamma   90.00
#
_symmetry.space_group_name_H-M   'P 1'
#
loop_
_entity.id
_entity.type
_entity.pdbx_description
1 polymer ?
#
loop_
_entity_poly.entity_id
_entity_poly.type
_entity_poly.pdbx_seq_one_letter_code
_entity_poly.pdbx_strand_id
1 'polypeptide(L)'
;MAEWSCVRCGGALRPASQAPPRLRCEGCARGFPLLDGRIPVLVAEPEIELARLYMQHDHHLRRQAERAQALERRAVEVPSRADALRGLAKALRANAARVEAARQALRPYLAVDDVVEAGRAPDFIGYASTLEYLERDWCGLPEGEHELEVILGEVHAALGAAGDPEGLVVVLGAGAGRVAWELRRRFARVVAVDASLTMAQHFHAVLDGPVPFHAIATSSTWADEDLV
;
A
#
# COMPACT_ATOMS: atom_id res chain seq x y z
N MET A 1 11.16 -2.68 -21.90
CA MET A 1 11.16 -1.95 -20.61
C MET A 1 10.16 -0.82 -20.72
N ALA A 2 9.34 -0.57 -19.69
CA ALA A 2 8.45 0.59 -19.70
C ALA A 2 9.30 1.87 -19.67
N GLU A 3 9.05 2.78 -20.61
CA GLU A 3 9.63 4.13 -20.55
C GLU A 3 8.72 4.99 -19.67
N TRP A 4 9.26 5.49 -18.57
CA TRP A 4 8.54 6.39 -17.68
C TRP A 4 8.70 7.83 -18.14
N SER A 5 7.65 8.63 -18.00
CA SER A 5 7.63 10.05 -18.37
C SER A 5 7.51 10.94 -17.15
N CYS A 6 8.19 12.08 -17.17
CA CYS A 6 8.17 13.06 -16.10
C CYS A 6 6.79 13.73 -16.02
N VAL A 7 6.14 13.65 -14.86
CA VAL A 7 4.82 14.26 -14.62
C VAL A 7 4.82 15.80 -14.71
N ARG A 8 6.00 16.44 -14.69
CA ARG A 8 6.13 17.90 -14.78
C ARG A 8 6.34 18.42 -16.19
N CYS A 9 7.19 17.76 -16.98
CA CYS A 9 7.61 18.26 -18.30
C CYS A 9 7.47 17.25 -19.45
N GLY A 10 6.95 16.05 -19.19
CA GLY A 10 6.79 14.97 -20.18
C GLY A 10 8.09 14.31 -20.65
N GLY A 11 9.26 14.80 -20.24
CA GLY A 11 10.56 14.24 -20.65
C GLY A 11 10.81 12.84 -20.08
N ALA A 12 11.63 12.06 -20.77
CA ALA A 12 11.97 10.70 -20.37
C ALA A 12 12.65 10.66 -18.98
N LEU A 13 12.34 9.62 -18.21
CA LEU A 13 12.97 9.33 -16.92
C LEU A 13 13.97 8.18 -17.06
N ARG A 14 15.16 8.35 -16.50
CA ARG A 14 16.20 7.31 -16.43
C ARG A 14 16.59 6.98 -14.99
N PRO A 15 16.95 5.73 -14.68
CA PRO A 15 17.57 5.41 -13.40
C PRO A 15 18.82 6.25 -13.17
N ALA A 16 18.93 6.84 -11.98
CA ALA A 16 20.12 7.54 -11.52
C ALA A 16 20.89 6.64 -10.54
N SER A 17 22.22 6.60 -10.64
CA SER A 17 23.09 5.82 -9.76
C SER A 17 23.25 6.38 -8.33
N GLN A 18 22.27 7.14 -7.85
CA GLN A 18 22.28 7.77 -6.52
C GLN A 18 21.69 6.81 -5.48
N ALA A 19 22.17 6.92 -4.24
CA ALA A 19 21.57 6.30 -3.07
C ALA A 19 20.86 7.39 -2.24
N PRO A 20 19.56 7.23 -1.93
CA PRO A 20 18.69 6.12 -2.32
C PRO A 20 18.32 6.14 -3.82
N PRO A 21 17.88 5.00 -4.40
CA PRO A 21 17.53 4.89 -5.83
C PRO A 21 16.52 5.93 -6.29
N ARG A 22 16.78 6.59 -7.42
CA ARG A 22 15.90 7.60 -8.01
C ARG A 22 15.81 7.44 -9.53
N LEU A 23 14.70 7.88 -10.10
CA LEU A 23 14.58 8.21 -11.51
C LEU A 23 14.90 9.70 -11.69
N ARG A 24 15.66 10.08 -12.72
CA ARG A 24 15.97 11.47 -13.06
C ARG A 24 15.41 11.80 -14.44
N CYS A 25 14.72 12.93 -14.55
CA CYS A 25 14.23 13.43 -15.83
C CYS A 25 15.36 14.01 -16.67
N GLU A 26 15.46 13.59 -17.93
CA GLU A 26 16.44 14.12 -18.89
C GLU A 26 16.15 15.58 -19.30
N GLY A 27 14.88 16.02 -19.24
CA GLY A 27 14.47 17.36 -19.63
C GLY A 27 14.61 18.42 -18.52
N CYS A 28 13.96 18.20 -17.37
CA CYS A 28 13.94 19.17 -16.27
C CYS A 28 14.87 18.83 -15.10
N ALA A 29 15.65 17.75 -15.20
CA ALA A 29 16.55 17.24 -14.16
C ALA A 29 15.88 16.85 -12.82
N ARG A 30 14.55 16.94 -12.67
CA ARG A 30 13.83 16.54 -11.46
C ARG A 30 14.07 15.06 -11.15
N GLY A 31 14.31 14.77 -9.88
CA GLY A 31 14.40 13.41 -9.35
C GLY A 31 13.05 12.93 -8.81
N PHE A 32 12.77 11.65 -9.00
CA PHE A 32 11.62 10.94 -8.46
C PHE A 32 12.11 9.72 -7.67
N PRO A 33 11.67 9.51 -6.43
CA PRO A 33 12.01 8.32 -5.64
C PRO A 33 11.66 7.01 -6.36
N LEU A 34 12.51 6.00 -6.21
CA LEU A 34 12.27 4.63 -6.68
C LEU A 34 12.33 3.68 -5.49
N LEU A 35 11.21 3.54 -4.76
CA LEU A 35 11.18 2.80 -3.50
C LEU A 35 11.49 1.32 -3.73
N ASP A 36 12.34 0.78 -2.85
CA ASP A 36 12.91 -0.57 -2.95
C ASP A 36 13.52 -0.89 -4.33
N GLY A 37 13.93 0.14 -5.08
CA GLY A 37 14.45 0.02 -6.44
C GLY A 37 13.41 -0.40 -7.48
N ARG A 38 12.11 -0.40 -7.15
CA ARG A 38 11.04 -0.95 -8.00
C ARG A 38 9.84 -0.03 -8.19
N ILE A 39 9.42 0.71 -7.16
CA ILE A 39 8.17 1.47 -7.17
C ILE A 39 8.46 2.95 -7.46
N PRO A 40 8.18 3.46 -8.67
CA PRO A 40 8.41 4.86 -8.98
C PRO A 40 7.34 5.75 -8.36
N VAL A 41 7.74 6.78 -7.62
CA VAL A 41 6.83 7.75 -7.00
C VAL A 41 6.69 8.96 -7.92
N LEU A 42 5.74 8.87 -8.86
CA LEU A 42 5.54 9.85 -9.94
C LEU A 42 4.43 10.84 -9.60
N VAL A 43 4.68 11.71 -8.63
CA VAL A 43 3.79 12.81 -8.22
C VAL A 43 4.53 14.15 -8.31
N ALA A 44 3.81 15.26 -8.23
CA ALA A 44 4.42 16.60 -8.38
C ALA A 44 5.48 16.89 -7.30
N GLU A 45 5.18 16.51 -6.05
CA GLU A 45 6.00 16.77 -4.86
C GLU A 45 6.22 15.47 -4.08
N PRO A 46 7.05 14.55 -4.61
CA PRO A 46 7.17 13.21 -4.03
C PRO A 46 7.76 13.23 -2.63
N GLU A 47 8.64 14.17 -2.31
CA GLU A 47 9.21 14.32 -0.96
C GLU A 47 8.13 14.56 0.10
N ILE A 48 7.19 15.48 -0.16
CA ILE A 48 6.09 15.80 0.74
C ILE A 48 5.11 14.63 0.86
N GLU A 49 4.77 13.95 -0.24
CA GLU A 49 3.87 12.79 -0.20
C GLU A 49 4.46 11.62 0.60
N LEU A 50 5.77 11.36 0.45
CA LEU A 50 6.45 10.34 1.25
C LEU A 50 6.51 10.72 2.74
N ALA A 51 6.74 12.00 3.05
CA ALA A 51 6.72 12.48 4.43
C ALA A 51 5.32 12.35 5.07
N ARG A 52 4.25 12.67 4.33
CA ARG A 52 2.87 12.45 4.77
C ARG A 52 2.58 10.98 5.05
N LEU A 53 2.95 10.09 4.14
CA LEU A 53 2.76 8.65 4.33
C LEU A 53 3.55 8.13 5.55
N TYR A 54 4.79 8.60 5.72
CA TYR A 54 5.60 8.25 6.89
C TYR A 54 4.91 8.64 8.20
N MET A 55 4.36 9.85 8.27
CA MET A 55 3.61 10.34 9.43
C MET A 55 2.33 9.54 9.67
N GLN A 56 1.61 9.16 8.61
CA GLN A 56 0.43 8.29 8.71
C GLN A 56 0.79 6.92 9.28
N HIS A 57 1.88 6.31 8.83
CA HIS A 57 2.37 5.05 9.38
C HIS A 57 2.80 5.22 10.85
N ASP A 58 3.52 6.28 11.21
CA ASP A 58 3.91 6.53 12.60
C ASP A 58 2.68 6.65 13.52
N HIS A 59 1.68 7.45 13.12
CA HIS A 59 0.44 7.59 13.86
C HIS A 59 -0.30 6.25 13.99
N HIS A 60 -0.42 5.50 12.90
CA HIS A 60 -1.04 4.18 12.92
C HIS A 60 -0.32 3.23 13.89
N LEU A 61 1.01 3.17 13.85
CA LEU A 61 1.82 2.32 14.72
C LEU A 61 1.63 2.66 16.20
N ARG A 62 1.57 3.94 16.56
CA ARG A 62 1.27 4.38 17.93
C ARG A 62 -0.11 3.89 18.38
N ARG A 63 -1.14 4.09 17.56
CA ARG A 63 -2.51 3.62 17.86
C ARG A 63 -2.57 2.10 18.00
N GLN A 64 -1.88 1.34 17.16
CA GLN A 64 -1.81 -0.12 17.28
C GLN A 64 -1.12 -0.56 18.58
N ALA A 65 -0.04 0.12 18.96
CA ALA A 65 0.68 -0.17 20.20
C ALA A 65 -0.18 0.11 21.44
N GLU A 66 -0.84 1.27 21.48
CA GLU A 66 -1.78 1.66 22.54
C GLU A 66 -2.93 0.64 22.66
N ARG A 67 -3.54 0.28 21.53
CA ARG A 67 -4.64 -0.71 21.49
C ARG A 67 -4.19 -2.10 21.95
N ALA A 68 -3.03 -2.56 21.51
CA ALA A 68 -2.47 -3.84 21.95
C ALA A 68 -2.20 -3.84 23.47
N GLN A 69 -1.68 -2.74 24.03
CA GLN A 69 -1.45 -2.62 25.46
C GLN A 69 -2.76 -2.55 26.26
N ALA A 70 -3.78 -1.86 25.74
CA ALA A 70 -5.11 -1.81 26.37
C ALA A 70 -5.74 -3.21 26.45
N LEU A 71 -5.66 -4.00 25.38
CA LEU A 71 -6.13 -5.39 25.37
C LEU A 71 -5.40 -6.26 26.40
N GLU A 72 -4.10 -6.06 26.61
CA GLU A 72 -3.34 -6.78 27.63
C GLU A 72 -3.75 -6.42 29.05
N ARG A 73 -3.99 -5.12 29.34
CA ARG A 73 -4.53 -4.70 30.64
C ARG A 73 -5.90 -5.33 30.88
N ARG A 74 -6.78 -5.28 29.88
CA ARG A 74 -8.12 -5.87 29.95
C ARG A 74 -8.08 -7.39 30.14
N ALA A 75 -7.08 -8.07 29.60
CA ALA A 75 -6.87 -9.51 29.80
C ALA A 75 -6.55 -9.88 31.27
N VAL A 76 -6.01 -8.95 32.06
CA VAL A 76 -5.81 -9.11 33.51
C VAL A 76 -7.12 -8.90 34.26
N GLU A 77 -7.88 -7.88 33.87
CA GLU A 77 -9.17 -7.53 34.50
C GLU A 77 -10.28 -8.56 34.23
N VAL A 78 -10.24 -9.22 33.06
CA VAL A 78 -11.26 -10.19 32.63
C VAL A 78 -10.60 -11.54 32.32
N PRO A 79 -10.23 -12.34 33.35
CA PRO A 79 -9.50 -13.59 33.14
C PRO A 79 -10.20 -14.60 32.22
N SER A 80 -11.54 -14.63 32.21
CA SER A 80 -12.33 -15.51 31.34
C SER A 80 -12.15 -15.24 29.84
N ARG A 81 -11.64 -14.05 29.46
CA ARG A 81 -11.36 -13.66 28.07
C ARG A 81 -9.87 -13.45 27.80
N ALA A 82 -9.00 -13.75 28.76
CA ALA A 82 -7.59 -13.37 28.70
C ALA A 82 -6.87 -13.88 27.43
N ASP A 83 -7.12 -15.13 27.05
CA ASP A 83 -6.44 -15.74 25.89
C ASP A 83 -6.88 -15.11 24.57
N ALA A 84 -8.18 -14.83 24.40
CA ALA A 84 -8.69 -14.14 23.22
C ALA A 84 -8.12 -12.71 23.11
N LEU A 85 -8.11 -11.96 24.21
CA LEU A 85 -7.58 -10.59 24.27
C LEU A 85 -6.08 -10.55 23.98
N ARG A 86 -5.30 -11.47 24.55
CA ARG A 86 -3.86 -11.61 24.24
C ARG A 86 -3.62 -12.03 22.79
N GLY A 87 -4.47 -12.90 22.24
CA GLY A 87 -4.45 -13.28 20.83
C GLY A 87 -4.64 -12.07 19.91
N LEU A 88 -5.62 -11.21 20.20
CA LEU A 88 -5.84 -9.96 19.48
C LEU A 88 -4.66 -8.99 19.61
N ALA A 89 -4.12 -8.80 20.82
CA ALA A 89 -2.95 -7.95 21.03
C ALA A 89 -1.73 -8.45 20.22
N LYS A 90 -1.52 -9.77 20.16
CA LYS A 90 -0.49 -10.40 19.33
C LYS A 90 -0.73 -10.13 17.84
N ALA A 91 -1.97 -10.27 17.38
CA ALA A 91 -2.35 -10.01 15.99
C ALA A 91 -2.11 -8.55 15.56
N LEU A 92 -2.49 -7.58 16.41
CA LEU A 92 -2.25 -6.14 16.17
C LEU A 92 -0.75 -5.85 16.03
N ARG A 93 0.09 -6.43 16.90
CA ARG A 93 1.55 -6.26 16.83
C ARG A 93 2.16 -6.88 15.58
N ALA A 94 1.69 -8.06 15.18
CA ALA A 94 2.15 -8.71 13.95
C ALA A 94 1.81 -7.86 12.71
N ASN A 95 0.59 -7.29 12.64
CA ASN A 95 0.22 -6.36 11.58
C ASN A 95 1.04 -5.06 11.63
N ALA A 96 1.26 -4.51 12.83
CA ALA A 96 2.08 -3.31 13.04
C ALA A 96 3.52 -3.51 12.55
N ALA A 97 4.12 -4.69 12.73
CA ALA A 97 5.46 -4.98 12.22
C ALA A 97 5.58 -4.83 10.69
N ARG A 98 4.49 -5.05 9.94
CA ARG A 98 4.47 -4.83 8.48
C ARG A 98 4.43 -3.35 8.13
N VAL A 99 3.59 -2.59 8.82
CA VAL A 99 3.51 -1.14 8.66
C VAL A 99 4.84 -0.50 9.03
N GLU A 100 5.53 -1.03 10.05
CA GLU A 100 6.88 -0.63 10.41
C GLU A 100 7.87 -0.86 9.27
N ALA A 101 7.86 -2.02 8.64
CA ALA A 101 8.73 -2.31 7.50
C ALA A 101 8.49 -1.34 6.33
N ALA A 102 7.22 -1.09 5.99
CA ALA A 102 6.85 -0.10 4.98
C ALA A 102 7.33 1.31 5.35
N ARG A 103 7.16 1.72 6.61
CA ARG A 103 7.67 3.00 7.14
C ARG A 103 9.19 3.11 7.05
N GLN A 104 9.92 2.05 7.40
CA GLN A 104 11.38 2.03 7.32
C GLN A 104 11.89 2.17 5.89
N ALA A 105 11.18 1.60 4.90
CA ALA A 105 11.52 1.76 3.47
C ALA A 105 11.41 3.21 2.97
N LEU A 106 10.61 4.06 3.63
CA LEU A 106 10.49 5.48 3.29
C LEU A 106 11.66 6.31 3.81
N ARG A 107 12.25 5.94 4.96
CA ARG A 107 13.25 6.76 5.68
C ARG A 107 14.41 7.28 4.85
N PRO A 108 15.01 6.51 3.92
CA PRO A 108 16.11 7.01 3.10
C PRO A 108 15.74 8.21 2.22
N TYR A 109 14.46 8.43 1.96
CA TYR A 109 13.95 9.45 1.05
C TYR A 109 13.48 10.73 1.75
N LEU A 110 13.48 10.78 3.08
CA LEU A 110 12.89 11.86 3.86
C LEU A 110 13.95 12.88 4.29
N ALA A 111 13.66 14.17 4.14
CA ALA A 111 14.34 15.23 4.87
C ALA A 111 13.55 15.62 6.13
N VAL A 112 14.25 16.15 7.13
CA VAL A 112 13.62 16.61 8.39
C VAL A 112 12.58 17.69 8.11
N ASP A 113 12.90 18.65 7.24
CA ASP A 113 12.01 19.75 6.90
C ASP A 113 10.72 19.27 6.24
N ASP A 114 10.79 18.26 5.34
CA ASP A 114 9.61 17.68 4.69
C ASP A 114 8.67 17.01 5.72
N VAL A 115 9.24 16.33 6.73
CA VAL A 115 8.47 15.69 7.81
C VAL A 115 7.83 16.74 8.71
N VAL A 116 8.55 17.81 9.04
CA VAL A 116 8.01 18.94 9.81
C VAL A 116 6.88 19.62 9.06
N GLU A 117 7.04 19.83 7.75
CA GLU A 117 6.01 20.41 6.90
C GLU A 117 4.77 19.50 6.79
N ALA A 118 4.98 18.21 6.52
CA ALA A 118 3.89 17.23 6.45
C ALA A 118 3.10 17.15 7.76
N GLY A 119 3.76 17.27 8.92
CA GLY A 119 3.11 17.27 10.24
C GLY A 119 2.27 18.51 10.55
N ARG A 120 2.35 19.58 9.74
CA ARG A 120 1.50 20.77 9.88
C ARG A 120 0.19 20.67 9.11
N ALA A 121 0.10 19.74 8.15
CA ALA A 121 -1.13 19.52 7.40
C ALA A 121 -2.20 18.91 8.32
N PRO A 122 -3.49 19.25 8.14
CA PRO A 122 -4.57 18.62 8.89
C PRO A 122 -4.55 17.10 8.68
N ASP A 123 -4.96 16.36 9.71
CA ASP A 123 -4.93 14.90 9.74
C ASP A 123 -5.56 14.31 8.46
N PHE A 124 -4.71 13.81 7.57
CA PHE A 124 -5.17 13.03 6.43
C PHE A 124 -5.33 11.59 6.91
N ILE A 125 -6.59 11.15 7.02
CA ILE A 125 -6.95 9.74 7.27
C ILE A 125 -6.65 8.96 5.98
N GLY A 126 -5.38 8.61 5.79
CA GLY A 126 -4.92 7.78 4.68
C GLY A 126 -5.06 6.29 4.94
N TYR A 127 -4.93 5.49 3.88
CA TYR A 127 -4.93 4.02 3.88
C TYR A 127 -3.66 3.44 4.54
N ALA A 128 -3.33 3.87 5.77
CA ALA A 128 -2.07 3.57 6.43
C ALA A 128 -1.89 2.07 6.76
N SER A 129 -2.97 1.27 6.70
CA SER A 129 -2.96 -0.14 7.14
C SER A 129 -4.08 -1.00 6.54
N THR A 130 -4.53 -0.74 5.32
CA THR A 130 -5.68 -1.45 4.76
C THR A 130 -5.28 -2.83 4.22
N LEU A 131 -4.98 -3.73 5.17
CA LEU A 131 -4.71 -5.14 4.93
C LEU A 131 -5.95 -5.88 4.40
N GLU A 132 -7.15 -5.31 4.57
CA GLU A 132 -8.39 -5.80 3.96
C GLU A 132 -8.32 -5.90 2.43
N TYR A 133 -7.54 -5.05 1.76
CA TYR A 133 -7.32 -5.18 0.32
C TYR A 133 -6.46 -6.39 -0.02
N LEU A 134 -5.47 -6.73 0.82
CA LEU A 134 -4.71 -7.97 0.67
C LEU A 134 -5.60 -9.20 0.89
N GLU A 135 -6.49 -9.13 1.89
CA GLU A 135 -7.47 -10.18 2.16
C GLU A 135 -8.40 -10.42 0.96
N ARG A 136 -9.03 -9.34 0.46
CA ARG A 136 -9.91 -9.40 -0.70
C ARG A 136 -9.17 -9.91 -1.95
N ASP A 137 -8.01 -9.33 -2.25
CA ASP A 137 -7.35 -9.51 -3.54
C ASP A 137 -6.40 -10.72 -3.59
N TRP A 138 -5.92 -11.24 -2.46
CA TRP A 138 -4.80 -12.19 -2.45
C TRP A 138 -4.95 -13.36 -1.47
N CYS A 139 -6.04 -13.47 -0.70
CA CYS A 139 -6.28 -14.63 0.17
C CYS A 139 -7.13 -15.74 -0.46
N GLY A 140 -7.65 -15.56 -1.68
CA GLY A 140 -8.46 -16.58 -2.36
C GLY A 140 -9.81 -16.83 -1.68
N LEU A 141 -10.37 -15.80 -1.04
CA LEU A 141 -11.70 -15.88 -0.44
C LEU A 141 -12.76 -16.05 -1.55
N PRO A 142 -13.79 -16.90 -1.37
CA PRO A 142 -14.81 -17.13 -2.39
C PRO A 142 -15.46 -15.85 -2.93
N GLU A 143 -15.74 -14.89 -2.04
CA GLU A 143 -16.37 -13.62 -2.40
C GLU A 143 -15.42 -12.75 -3.25
N GLY A 144 -14.14 -12.69 -2.89
CA GLY A 144 -13.13 -11.92 -3.62
C GLY A 144 -12.81 -12.51 -4.99
N GLU A 145 -12.74 -13.84 -5.10
CA GLU A 145 -12.54 -14.51 -6.40
C GLU A 145 -13.78 -14.37 -7.30
N HIS A 146 -14.99 -14.38 -6.74
CA HIS A 146 -16.20 -14.09 -7.50
C HIS A 146 -16.24 -12.64 -8.02
N GLU A 147 -15.91 -11.66 -7.17
CA GLU A 147 -15.80 -10.26 -7.58
C GLU A 147 -14.76 -10.10 -8.71
N LEU A 148 -13.60 -10.73 -8.57
CA LEU A 148 -12.54 -10.72 -9.58
C LEU A 148 -12.99 -11.35 -10.91
N GLU A 149 -13.70 -12.48 -10.86
CA GLU A 149 -14.27 -13.14 -12.06
C GLU A 149 -15.24 -12.21 -12.79
N VAL A 150 -16.16 -11.57 -12.06
CA VAL A 150 -17.13 -10.61 -12.63
C VAL A 150 -16.39 -9.44 -13.30
N ILE A 151 -15.43 -8.82 -12.60
CA ILE A 151 -14.65 -7.69 -13.14
C ILE A 151 -13.91 -8.10 -14.42
N LEU A 152 -13.21 -9.24 -14.39
CA LEU A 152 -12.43 -9.69 -15.56
C LEU A 152 -13.35 -10.10 -16.72
N GLY A 153 -14.50 -10.69 -16.44
CA GLY A 153 -15.51 -11.01 -17.44
C GLY A 153 -15.99 -9.77 -18.19
N GLU A 154 -16.37 -8.72 -17.45
CA GLU A 154 -16.79 -7.43 -18.02
C GLU A 154 -15.67 -6.75 -18.80
N VAL A 155 -14.45 -6.72 -18.26
CA VAL A 155 -13.28 -6.16 -18.97
C VAL A 155 -12.99 -6.93 -20.26
N HIS A 156 -13.04 -8.26 -20.24
CA HIS A 156 -12.83 -9.07 -21.43
C HIS A 156 -13.94 -8.91 -22.46
N ALA A 157 -15.20 -8.77 -22.03
CA ALA A 157 -16.32 -8.49 -22.92
C ALA A 157 -16.20 -7.12 -23.57
N ALA A 158 -15.86 -6.08 -22.80
CA ALA A 158 -15.70 -4.72 -23.28
C ALA A 158 -14.53 -4.58 -24.27
N LEU A 159 -13.42 -5.28 -24.03
CA LEU A 159 -12.27 -5.29 -24.93
C LEU A 159 -12.49 -6.20 -26.14
N GLY A 160 -13.38 -7.19 -26.03
CA GLY A 160 -13.85 -8.04 -27.12
C GLY A 160 -12.71 -8.60 -27.98
N ALA A 161 -12.86 -8.48 -29.31
CA ALA A 161 -11.80 -8.76 -30.29
C ALA A 161 -10.92 -7.54 -30.60
N ALA A 162 -11.28 -6.35 -30.10
CA ALA A 162 -10.56 -5.11 -30.35
C ALA A 162 -9.31 -4.96 -29.46
N GLY A 163 -9.26 -5.68 -28.34
CA GLY A 163 -8.09 -5.73 -27.47
C GLY A 163 -6.94 -6.49 -28.13
N ASP A 164 -5.92 -5.75 -28.56
CA ASP A 164 -4.67 -6.29 -29.10
C ASP A 164 -3.89 -7.03 -27.98
N PRO A 165 -3.67 -8.35 -28.08
CA PRO A 165 -2.84 -9.09 -27.12
C PRO A 165 -1.40 -8.59 -27.03
N GLU A 166 -0.86 -8.00 -28.10
CA GLU A 166 0.48 -7.38 -28.10
C GLU A 166 0.45 -5.94 -27.55
N GLY A 167 -0.74 -5.45 -27.24
CA GLY A 167 -0.99 -4.10 -26.76
C GLY A 167 -0.55 -3.84 -25.32
N LEU A 168 -0.69 -2.56 -24.95
CA LEU A 168 -0.52 -2.07 -23.58
C LEU A 168 -1.89 -1.87 -22.95
N VAL A 169 -2.11 -2.45 -21.78
CA VAL A 169 -3.22 -2.10 -20.90
C VAL A 169 -2.72 -1.31 -19.69
N VAL A 170 -3.45 -0.26 -19.33
CA VAL A 170 -3.19 0.56 -18.15
C VAL A 170 -4.37 0.42 -17.19
N VAL A 171 -4.10 -0.01 -15.96
CA VAL A 171 -5.09 -0.14 -14.89
C VAL A 171 -4.90 1.01 -13.92
N LEU A 172 -5.88 1.91 -13.87
CA LEU A 172 -5.88 3.07 -12.96
C LEU A 172 -6.61 2.72 -11.67
N GLY A 173 -6.09 3.16 -10.52
CA GLY A 173 -6.62 2.77 -9.22
C GLY A 173 -6.50 1.26 -9.00
N ALA A 174 -5.33 0.71 -9.29
CA ALA A 174 -5.12 -0.74 -9.35
C ALA A 174 -5.23 -1.46 -7.99
N GLY A 175 -5.33 -0.72 -6.87
CA GLY A 175 -5.36 -1.27 -5.53
C GLY A 175 -4.14 -2.17 -5.28
N ALA A 176 -4.34 -3.32 -4.64
CA ALA A 176 -3.28 -4.29 -4.41
C ALA A 176 -2.86 -5.05 -5.69
N GLY A 177 -3.30 -4.62 -6.88
CA GLY A 177 -2.76 -5.02 -8.17
C GLY A 177 -3.32 -6.31 -8.76
N ARG A 178 -4.31 -6.97 -8.12
CA ARG A 178 -4.80 -8.29 -8.56
C ARG A 178 -5.44 -8.27 -9.94
N VAL A 179 -6.29 -7.28 -10.25
CA VAL A 179 -6.90 -7.16 -11.59
C VAL A 179 -5.81 -6.99 -12.67
N ALA A 180 -4.85 -6.09 -12.45
CA ALA A 180 -3.72 -5.90 -13.38
C ALA A 180 -2.89 -7.17 -13.53
N TRP A 181 -2.66 -7.90 -12.44
CA TRP A 181 -1.95 -9.17 -12.46
C TRP A 181 -2.65 -10.25 -13.28
N GLU A 182 -3.97 -10.34 -13.26
CA GLU A 182 -4.69 -11.31 -14.08
C GLU A 182 -4.68 -10.91 -15.57
N LEU A 183 -4.78 -9.61 -15.88
CA LEU A 183 -4.75 -9.10 -17.25
C LEU A 183 -3.44 -9.41 -17.99
N ARG A 184 -2.33 -9.65 -17.28
CA ARG A 184 -1.05 -10.04 -17.90
C ARG A 184 -1.11 -11.37 -18.66
N ARG A 185 -2.13 -12.20 -18.41
CA ARG A 185 -2.35 -13.45 -19.15
C ARG A 185 -2.82 -13.20 -20.59
N ARG A 186 -3.38 -12.01 -20.84
CA ARG A 186 -3.94 -11.62 -22.13
C ARG A 186 -3.13 -10.56 -22.85
N PHE A 187 -2.52 -9.63 -22.13
CA PHE A 187 -1.80 -8.50 -22.71
C PHE A 187 -0.30 -8.64 -22.50
N ALA A 188 0.48 -8.37 -23.54
CA ALA A 188 1.94 -8.40 -23.52
C ALA A 188 2.52 -7.39 -22.53
N ARG A 189 1.82 -6.27 -22.32
CA ARG A 189 2.23 -5.21 -21.40
C ARG A 189 1.06 -4.76 -20.53
N VAL A 190 1.27 -4.81 -19.22
CA VAL A 190 0.35 -4.28 -18.21
C VAL A 190 1.07 -3.23 -17.37
N VAL A 191 0.46 -2.07 -17.20
CA VAL A 191 0.90 -1.05 -16.25
C VAL A 191 -0.21 -0.81 -15.24
N ALA A 192 0.12 -0.98 -13.97
CA ALA A 192 -0.77 -0.67 -12.85
C ALA A 192 -0.36 0.69 -12.25
N VAL A 193 -1.33 1.56 -12.01
CA VAL A 193 -1.15 2.87 -11.39
C VAL A 193 -2.10 2.99 -10.22
N ASP A 194 -1.59 3.42 -9.08
CA ASP A 194 -2.40 3.74 -7.91
C ASP A 194 -1.86 5.01 -7.24
N ALA A 195 -2.76 5.79 -6.65
CA ALA A 195 -2.39 6.97 -5.86
C ALA A 195 -1.89 6.57 -4.47
N SER A 196 -2.32 5.42 -3.96
CA SER A 196 -1.90 4.86 -2.69
C SER A 196 -0.59 4.10 -2.85
N LEU A 197 0.48 4.65 -2.28
CA LEU A 197 1.77 3.98 -2.26
C LEU A 197 1.75 2.68 -1.44
N THR A 198 0.94 2.64 -0.37
CA THR A 198 0.73 1.42 0.44
C THR A 198 0.23 0.27 -0.41
N MET A 199 -0.66 0.53 -1.39
CA MET A 199 -1.19 -0.48 -2.30
C MET A 199 -0.10 -1.06 -3.20
N ALA A 200 0.75 -0.21 -3.76
CA ALA A 200 1.89 -0.65 -4.55
C ALA A 200 2.88 -1.48 -3.72
N GLN A 201 3.16 -1.07 -2.47
CA GLN A 201 4.00 -1.84 -1.55
C GLN A 201 3.39 -3.21 -1.21
N HIS A 202 2.07 -3.27 -1.00
CA HIS A 202 1.34 -4.53 -0.78
C HIS A 202 1.48 -5.48 -1.97
N PHE A 203 1.25 -4.97 -3.19
CA PHE A 203 1.44 -5.76 -4.41
C PHE A 203 2.87 -6.31 -4.51
N HIS A 204 3.89 -5.47 -4.34
CA HIS A 204 5.27 -5.91 -4.43
C HIS A 204 5.65 -6.91 -3.32
N ALA A 205 5.13 -6.75 -2.11
CA ALA A 205 5.32 -7.72 -1.03
C ALA A 205 4.74 -9.10 -1.40
N VAL A 206 3.58 -9.14 -2.07
CA VAL A 206 2.99 -10.40 -2.58
C VAL A 206 3.87 -11.02 -3.67
N LEU A 207 4.48 -10.21 -4.54
CA LEU A 207 5.41 -10.71 -5.55
C LEU A 207 6.68 -11.32 -4.95
N ASP A 208 7.14 -10.79 -3.82
CA ASP A 208 8.33 -11.30 -3.12
C ASP A 208 8.03 -12.59 -2.33
N GLY A 209 6.77 -12.86 -2.00
CA GLY A 209 6.35 -14.12 -1.40
C GLY A 209 5.07 -14.01 -0.56
N PRO A 210 4.76 -15.07 0.22
CA PRO A 210 3.62 -15.06 1.12
C PRO A 210 3.67 -13.90 2.11
N VAL A 211 2.54 -13.21 2.23
CA VAL A 211 2.36 -12.04 3.08
C VAL A 211 1.55 -12.46 4.31
N PRO A 212 2.19 -12.77 5.46
CA PRO A 212 1.46 -13.09 6.68
C PRO A 212 0.83 -11.83 7.25
N PHE A 213 -0.46 -11.87 7.58
CA PHE A 213 -1.16 -10.86 8.35
C PHE A 213 -2.37 -11.49 9.07
N HIS A 214 -2.97 -10.73 9.98
CA HIS A 214 -4.19 -11.13 10.66
C HIS A 214 -5.35 -10.24 10.24
N ALA A 215 -6.44 -10.84 9.77
CA ALA A 215 -7.72 -10.17 9.64
C ALA A 215 -8.29 -9.90 11.05
N ILE A 216 -8.56 -8.63 11.35
CA ILE A 216 -9.08 -8.20 12.66
C ILE A 216 -10.38 -7.47 12.41
N ALA A 217 -11.51 -8.11 12.72
CA ALA A 217 -12.83 -7.49 12.64
C ALA A 217 -12.98 -6.38 13.70
N THR A 218 -12.65 -5.15 13.33
CA THR A 218 -12.71 -3.99 14.24
C THR A 218 -14.07 -3.31 14.27
N SER A 219 -14.92 -3.52 13.25
CA SER A 219 -16.19 -2.83 13.06
C SER A 219 -17.38 -3.35 13.90
N SER A 220 -17.24 -4.53 14.52
CA SER A 220 -18.37 -5.21 15.18
C SER A 220 -18.13 -5.60 16.64
N THR A 221 -16.94 -5.35 17.20
CA THR A 221 -16.58 -5.95 18.49
C THR A 221 -16.41 -4.96 19.64
N TRP A 222 -16.26 -3.66 19.40
CA TRP A 222 -16.02 -2.68 20.47
C TRP A 222 -16.55 -1.31 20.04
N ALA A 223 -17.61 -0.82 20.66
CA ALA A 223 -17.78 0.63 20.72
C ALA A 223 -16.57 1.17 21.49
N ASP A 224 -15.95 2.25 21.03
CA ASP A 224 -14.82 2.88 21.74
C ASP A 224 -15.17 3.23 23.21
N GLU A 225 -16.46 3.27 23.54
CA GLU A 225 -17.01 3.44 24.89
C GLU A 225 -16.71 2.28 25.85
N ASP A 226 -16.44 1.05 25.36
CA ASP A 226 -16.13 -0.11 26.22
C ASP A 226 -14.63 -0.22 26.62
N LEU A 227 -13.80 0.70 26.13
CA LEU A 227 -12.34 0.71 26.34
C LEU A 227 -11.83 1.90 27.18
N VAL A 228 -12.71 2.80 27.64
CA VAL A 228 -12.38 3.93 28.53
C VAL A 228 -12.85 3.67 29.95
#